data_AF-G9KG71-F1
#
_entry.id   AF-G9KG71-F1
#
_cell.length_a   1.000
_cell.length_b   1.000
_cell.length_c   1.000
_cell.angle_alpha   90.00
_cell.angle_beta   90.00
_cell.angle_gamma   90.00
#
_symmetry.space_group_name_H-M   'P 1'
#
loop_
_entity.id
_entity.type
_entity.pdbx_description
1 polymer ?
#
loop_
_entity_poly.entity_id
_entity_poly.type
_entity_poly.pdbx_seq_one_letter_code
_entity_poly.pdbx_strand_id
1 'polypeptide(L)'
;ASHNPGGPNGDFGIKFNISNGGPAPEAITDKIFQISKTIEEYAICPDLKVDLGVLGKQQFDLENKFKPFTVEIVDSVEAYATMLRNIFDFNALKELLSGPNRLKIRIDAMHGVVGPYVKKILCEELGAPANSAVNCVPLEDFGGHHPDPNLTYAADLVETMKTGEHDFGAAFDGDGDRNMILGKHGFFVNPSDSVAVIAANIFSIPYFQQTGVRGFARSMPTSGALDRVANATKIALYETPTGWKFFGNLMDASKLSLCGEESFGTGSDHIREKDGLWAVLAWLSILATRKQSVEDILKDHWQKYGRNFFTRYDYEEVEAEGANKMMKDLEALISDRSFVGKQFSVGDKVYTVEKIDNFEYSDPVDGSVSRNQGLRLIFADGSRIIFRLSGTGSAGATIRLYIDSYEKDIAKIYQDPQVMLAPLISIALKVSQLQERTGRTAPTVIT
;
A
#
# COMPACT_ATOMS: atom_id res chain seq x y z
N ALA A 1 -8.78 -6.89 11.12
CA ALA A 1 -7.98 -7.76 10.23
C ALA A 1 -7.40 -6.91 9.10
N SER A 2 -6.24 -6.29 9.30
CA SER A 2 -5.79 -5.14 8.48
C SER A 2 -6.86 -4.03 8.43
N HIS A 3 -7.35 -3.58 7.26
CA HIS A 3 -8.41 -2.56 7.12
C HIS A 3 -9.78 -3.01 7.61
N ASN A 4 -10.02 -4.32 7.71
CA ASN A 4 -11.34 -4.81 8.02
C ASN A 4 -11.75 -4.41 9.46
N PRO A 5 -13.03 -4.06 9.68
CA PRO A 5 -13.53 -3.58 10.96
C PRO A 5 -13.44 -4.66 12.04
N GLY A 6 -13.37 -4.22 13.31
CA GLY A 6 -13.26 -5.09 14.48
C GLY A 6 -14.55 -5.15 15.32
N GLY A 7 -14.43 -5.67 16.53
CA GLY A 7 -15.54 -5.82 17.47
C GLY A 7 -16.39 -7.09 17.29
N PRO A 8 -17.43 -7.29 18.12
CA PRO A 8 -18.20 -8.54 18.16
C PRO A 8 -18.90 -8.94 16.86
N ASN A 9 -19.23 -7.96 16.02
CA ASN A 9 -19.87 -8.14 14.71
C ASN A 9 -18.91 -7.85 13.53
N GLY A 10 -17.61 -7.68 13.82
CA GLY A 10 -16.59 -7.37 12.83
C GLY A 10 -15.88 -8.61 12.30
N ASP A 11 -14.79 -8.37 11.58
CA ASP A 11 -13.96 -9.40 10.97
C ASP A 11 -12.77 -9.80 11.86
N PHE A 12 -12.33 -11.04 11.72
CA PHE A 12 -11.09 -11.53 12.34
C PHE A 12 -10.21 -12.24 11.31
N GLY A 13 -8.89 -12.16 11.49
CA GLY A 13 -7.93 -12.74 10.54
C GLY A 13 -6.70 -13.28 11.26
N ILE A 14 -6.20 -14.42 10.78
CA ILE A 14 -4.98 -15.03 11.27
C ILE A 14 -3.96 -15.01 10.12
N LYS A 15 -2.93 -14.18 10.26
CA LYS A 15 -1.82 -14.07 9.31
C LYS A 15 -0.65 -14.91 9.80
N PHE A 16 -0.04 -15.69 8.90
CA PHE A 16 1.12 -16.52 9.20
C PHE A 16 2.34 -16.02 8.43
N ASN A 17 3.35 -15.57 9.17
CA ASN A 17 4.65 -15.16 8.63
C ASN A 17 5.70 -16.25 8.89
N ILE A 18 6.73 -16.28 8.04
CA ILE A 18 7.78 -17.31 8.08
C ILE A 18 9.12 -16.74 8.57
N SER A 19 10.19 -17.54 8.50
CA SER A 19 11.48 -17.25 9.12
C SER A 19 12.20 -15.99 8.61
N ASN A 20 11.88 -15.50 7.40
CA ASN A 20 12.42 -14.23 6.89
C ASN A 20 11.65 -13.00 7.44
N GLY A 21 10.57 -13.22 8.19
CA GLY A 21 9.69 -12.19 8.73
C GLY A 21 8.52 -11.79 7.82
N GLY A 22 8.44 -12.33 6.60
CA GLY A 22 7.39 -11.99 5.62
C GLY A 22 6.23 -12.98 5.57
N PRO A 23 5.17 -12.66 4.79
CA PRO A 23 4.02 -13.53 4.62
C PRO A 23 4.40 -14.89 4.04
N ALA A 24 3.68 -15.94 4.47
CA ALA A 24 3.86 -17.27 3.90
C ALA A 24 3.63 -17.29 2.35
N PRO A 25 4.54 -17.89 1.57
CA PRO A 25 4.36 -18.09 0.13
C PRO A 25 3.27 -19.14 -0.15
N GLU A 26 2.85 -19.24 -1.43
CA GLU A 26 1.74 -20.11 -1.85
C GLU A 26 1.94 -21.57 -1.46
N ALA A 27 3.15 -22.10 -1.63
CA ALA A 27 3.45 -23.48 -1.23
C ALA A 27 3.17 -23.77 0.26
N ILE A 28 3.35 -22.78 1.14
CA ILE A 28 3.08 -22.92 2.57
C ILE A 28 1.59 -22.73 2.86
N THR A 29 0.94 -21.72 2.27
CA THR A 29 -0.50 -21.51 2.46
C THR A 29 -1.33 -22.67 1.90
N ASP A 30 -0.94 -23.22 0.76
CA ASP A 30 -1.58 -24.41 0.18
C ASP A 30 -1.42 -25.62 1.09
N LYS A 31 -0.23 -25.81 1.69
CA LYS A 31 -0.01 -26.89 2.65
C LYS A 31 -0.88 -26.73 3.89
N ILE A 32 -0.98 -25.53 4.45
CA ILE A 32 -1.89 -25.21 5.56
C ILE A 32 -3.34 -25.54 5.17
N PHE A 33 -3.76 -25.14 3.97
CA PHE A 33 -5.10 -25.41 3.45
C PHE A 33 -5.37 -26.90 3.21
N GLN A 34 -4.40 -27.67 2.70
CA GLN A 34 -4.56 -29.12 2.56
C GLN A 34 -4.72 -29.79 3.92
N ILE A 35 -3.91 -29.41 4.91
CA ILE A 35 -4.01 -29.93 6.28
C ILE A 35 -5.38 -29.58 6.89
N SER A 36 -5.85 -28.34 6.74
CA SER A 36 -7.12 -27.92 7.35
C SER A 36 -8.33 -28.67 6.80
N LYS A 37 -8.30 -29.10 5.53
CA LYS A 37 -9.38 -29.91 4.91
C LYS A 37 -9.46 -31.34 5.44
N THR A 38 -8.39 -31.87 6.03
CA THR A 38 -8.29 -33.28 6.43
C THR A 38 -7.83 -33.45 7.87
N ILE A 39 -7.98 -32.42 8.71
CA ILE A 39 -7.59 -32.49 10.12
C ILE A 39 -8.55 -33.41 10.89
N GLU A 40 -8.01 -34.36 11.65
CA GLU A 40 -8.79 -35.30 12.47
C GLU A 40 -8.71 -34.98 13.97
N GLU A 41 -7.59 -34.43 14.42
CA GLU A 41 -7.32 -34.10 15.82
C GLU A 41 -6.36 -32.89 15.94
N TYR A 42 -6.35 -32.25 17.11
CA TYR A 42 -5.39 -31.22 17.49
C TYR A 42 -5.02 -31.36 18.97
N ALA A 43 -3.81 -30.90 19.34
CA ALA A 43 -3.33 -30.91 20.72
C ALA A 43 -3.45 -29.52 21.35
N ILE A 44 -3.84 -29.46 22.63
CA ILE A 44 -3.99 -28.20 23.39
C ILE A 44 -3.63 -28.41 24.86
N CYS A 45 -3.10 -27.36 25.51
CA CYS A 45 -2.89 -27.28 26.96
C CYS A 45 -3.98 -26.36 27.56
N PRO A 46 -5.15 -26.88 27.96
CA PRO A 46 -6.31 -26.04 28.30
C PRO A 46 -6.11 -25.22 29.59
N ASP A 47 -5.27 -25.70 30.50
CA ASP A 47 -5.02 -25.04 31.78
C ASP A 47 -3.91 -23.97 31.71
N LEU A 48 -3.23 -23.87 30.57
CA LEU A 48 -2.15 -22.89 30.38
C LEU A 48 -2.75 -21.48 30.25
N LYS A 49 -2.38 -20.58 31.16
CA LYS A 49 -2.75 -19.16 31.13
C LYS A 49 -1.51 -18.28 31.17
N VAL A 50 -1.42 -17.37 30.21
CA VAL A 50 -0.37 -16.36 30.10
C VAL A 50 -0.95 -15.03 30.58
N ASP A 51 -0.18 -14.27 31.36
CA ASP A 51 -0.50 -12.88 31.65
C ASP A 51 0.16 -11.97 30.62
N LEU A 52 -0.61 -11.42 29.69
CA LEU A 52 -0.09 -10.54 28.64
C LEU A 52 0.30 -9.15 29.14
N GLY A 53 -0.12 -8.76 30.35
CA GLY A 53 0.12 -7.42 30.92
C GLY A 53 1.49 -7.26 31.59
N VAL A 54 2.25 -8.33 31.77
CA VAL A 54 3.51 -8.33 32.53
C VAL A 54 4.68 -8.68 31.63
N LEU A 55 5.57 -7.71 31.41
CA LEU A 55 6.81 -7.90 30.66
C LEU A 55 7.70 -8.97 31.30
N GLY A 56 8.46 -9.67 30.45
CA GLY A 56 9.46 -10.65 30.85
C GLY A 56 9.05 -12.10 30.58
N LYS A 57 9.82 -13.01 31.16
CA LYS A 57 9.77 -14.45 30.89
C LYS A 57 8.79 -15.17 31.82
N GLN A 58 7.87 -15.93 31.23
CA GLN A 58 6.95 -16.85 31.91
C GLN A 58 7.29 -18.28 31.46
N GLN A 59 7.46 -19.21 32.40
CA GLN A 59 7.80 -20.60 32.11
C GLN A 59 6.72 -21.54 32.62
N PHE A 60 6.40 -22.55 31.81
CA PHE A 60 5.35 -23.53 32.07
C PHE A 60 5.94 -24.93 31.92
N ASP A 61 5.88 -25.71 32.99
CA ASP A 61 6.24 -27.12 32.95
C ASP A 61 5.08 -27.91 32.37
N LEU A 62 5.34 -28.63 31.28
CA LEU A 62 4.33 -29.43 30.60
C LEU A 62 4.50 -30.90 30.98
N GLU A 63 3.38 -31.60 31.16
CA GLU A 63 3.40 -33.04 31.44
C GLU A 63 4.17 -33.79 30.34
N ASN A 64 5.04 -34.71 30.75
CA ASN A 64 5.87 -35.52 29.85
C ASN A 64 6.80 -34.70 28.91
N LYS A 65 7.16 -33.45 29.27
CA LYS A 65 8.20 -32.66 28.60
C LYS A 65 9.33 -32.30 29.57
N PHE A 66 10.57 -32.57 29.15
CA PHE A 66 11.75 -32.28 29.97
C PHE A 66 12.11 -30.79 30.02
N LYS A 67 11.88 -30.06 28.92
CA LYS A 67 12.14 -28.62 28.84
C LYS A 67 10.84 -27.85 29.04
N PRO A 68 10.85 -26.72 29.78
CA PRO A 68 9.67 -25.90 29.96
C PRO A 68 9.28 -25.20 28.65
N PHE A 69 7.98 -25.00 28.45
CA PHE A 69 7.47 -24.05 27.47
C PHE A 69 7.69 -22.64 28.01
N THR A 70 8.22 -21.75 27.18
CA THR A 70 8.60 -20.39 27.59
C THR A 70 7.81 -19.39 26.75
N VAL A 71 7.19 -18.43 27.42
CA VAL A 71 6.60 -17.24 26.83
C VAL A 71 7.42 -16.03 27.28
N GLU A 72 7.76 -15.15 26.35
CA GLU A 72 8.44 -13.89 26.64
C GLU A 72 7.54 -12.74 26.18
N ILE A 73 7.05 -11.97 27.15
CA ILE A 73 6.25 -10.77 26.88
C ILE A 73 7.22 -9.60 26.73
N VAL A 74 7.22 -8.97 25.56
CA VAL A 74 8.12 -7.88 25.20
C VAL A 74 7.37 -6.56 25.10
N ASP A 75 8.10 -5.44 25.25
CA ASP A 75 7.54 -4.13 24.93
C ASP A 75 7.22 -4.08 23.43
N SER A 76 6.01 -3.66 23.08
CA SER A 76 5.54 -3.69 21.68
C SER A 76 6.36 -2.79 20.75
N VAL A 77 7.02 -1.75 21.29
CA VAL A 77 7.63 -0.68 20.49
C VAL A 77 9.15 -0.72 20.51
N GLU A 78 9.79 -1.17 21.59
CA GLU A 78 11.24 -1.01 21.82
C GLU A 78 12.10 -1.51 20.64
N ALA A 79 11.98 -2.79 20.26
CA ALA A 79 12.83 -3.37 19.22
C ALA A 79 12.62 -2.68 17.85
N TYR A 80 11.37 -2.33 17.56
CA TYR A 80 10.99 -1.63 16.34
C TYR A 80 11.52 -0.18 16.31
N ALA A 81 11.40 0.57 17.42
CA ALA A 81 11.98 1.90 17.54
C ALA A 81 13.52 1.86 17.43
N THR A 82 14.16 0.85 18.03
CA THR A 82 15.60 0.60 17.90
C THR A 82 16.00 0.38 16.43
N MET A 83 15.23 -0.40 15.67
CA MET A 83 15.46 -0.57 14.24
C MET A 83 15.32 0.76 13.49
N LEU A 84 14.25 1.52 13.70
CA LEU A 84 14.03 2.80 13.02
C LEU A 84 15.10 3.84 13.32
N ARG A 85 15.62 3.88 14.56
CA ARG A 85 16.76 4.72 14.94
C ARG A 85 18.01 4.46 14.12
N ASN A 86 18.19 3.23 13.65
CA ASN A 86 19.33 2.86 12.80
C ASN A 86 19.07 3.13 11.30
N ILE A 87 17.82 3.42 10.93
CA ILE A 87 17.42 3.68 9.52
C ILE A 87 17.39 5.19 9.23
N PHE A 88 16.82 5.96 10.16
CA PHE A 88 16.56 7.40 10.00
C PHE A 88 17.43 8.26 10.92
N ASP A 89 17.66 9.50 10.54
CA ASP A 89 18.31 10.48 11.41
C ASP A 89 17.30 11.08 12.38
N PHE A 90 17.19 10.48 13.57
CA PHE A 90 16.26 10.93 14.61
C PHE A 90 16.59 12.34 15.14
N ASN A 91 17.84 12.83 15.00
CA ASN A 91 18.17 14.20 15.39
C ASN A 91 17.57 15.20 14.41
N ALA A 92 17.72 14.97 13.10
CA ALA A 92 17.13 15.82 12.07
C ALA A 92 15.59 15.80 12.14
N LEU A 93 14.99 14.64 12.39
CA LEU A 93 13.55 14.50 12.57
C LEU A 93 13.06 15.22 13.84
N LYS A 94 13.81 15.14 14.94
CA LYS A 94 13.49 15.87 16.16
C LYS A 94 13.55 17.38 15.97
N GLU A 95 14.56 17.88 15.25
CA GLU A 95 14.66 19.30 14.89
C GLU A 95 13.48 19.75 14.02
N LEU A 96 13.04 18.91 13.06
CA LEU A 96 11.89 19.20 12.22
C LEU A 96 10.58 19.31 13.03
N LEU A 97 10.38 18.43 14.02
CA LEU A 97 9.11 18.29 14.75
C LEU A 97 9.04 19.11 16.05
N SER A 98 10.17 19.66 16.51
CA SER A 98 10.27 20.40 17.77
C SER A 98 10.58 21.89 17.56
N GLY A 99 10.31 22.70 18.60
CA GLY A 99 10.66 24.12 18.59
C GLY A 99 9.63 25.05 17.94
N PRO A 100 9.97 26.34 17.75
CA PRO A 100 9.04 27.38 17.32
C PRO A 100 8.65 27.28 15.84
N ASN A 101 9.57 26.83 14.98
CA ASN A 101 9.37 26.67 13.53
C ASN A 101 9.06 25.22 13.14
N ARG A 102 8.56 24.41 14.08
CA ARG A 102 8.29 23.00 13.85
C ARG A 102 7.29 22.79 12.72
N LEU A 103 7.45 21.69 12.00
CA LEU A 103 6.42 21.14 11.12
C LEU A 103 5.20 20.74 11.96
N LYS A 104 4.03 21.28 11.63
CA LYS A 104 2.80 20.92 12.35
C LYS A 104 2.20 19.67 11.72
N ILE A 105 2.21 18.57 12.47
CA ILE A 105 1.74 17.28 11.98
C ILE A 105 0.42 16.82 12.63
N ARG A 106 -0.33 15.98 11.93
CA ARG A 106 -1.49 15.23 12.44
C ARG A 106 -1.40 13.77 12.00
N ILE A 107 -1.31 12.87 12.97
CA ILE A 107 -1.05 11.45 12.73
C ILE A 107 -2.17 10.65 13.38
N ASP A 108 -3.02 10.06 12.54
CA ASP A 108 -4.20 9.32 12.94
C ASP A 108 -3.90 7.81 12.92
N ALA A 109 -3.92 7.18 14.09
CA ALA A 109 -3.73 5.73 14.19
C ALA A 109 -5.04 4.93 13.99
N MET A 110 -6.17 5.61 13.73
CA MET A 110 -7.50 5.02 13.52
C MET A 110 -7.89 4.01 14.59
N HIS A 111 -7.51 4.28 15.85
CA HIS A 111 -7.70 3.38 17.00
C HIS A 111 -7.08 1.98 16.82
N GLY A 112 -6.14 1.83 15.89
CA GLY A 112 -5.42 0.59 15.59
C GLY A 112 -4.11 0.46 16.35
N VAL A 113 -3.33 -0.55 15.95
CA VAL A 113 -2.12 -0.98 16.66
C VAL A 113 -1.01 0.08 16.68
N VAL A 114 -1.00 1.02 15.73
CA VAL A 114 0.06 2.03 15.58
C VAL A 114 0.01 3.12 16.67
N GLY A 115 -1.06 3.20 17.46
CA GLY A 115 -1.24 4.24 18.48
C GLY A 115 -0.06 4.39 19.47
N PRO A 116 0.37 3.32 20.16
CA PRO A 116 1.55 3.35 21.03
C PRO A 116 2.85 3.71 20.29
N TYR A 117 3.00 3.31 19.02
CA TYR A 117 4.17 3.61 18.21
C TYR A 117 4.26 5.09 17.88
N VAL A 118 3.15 5.72 17.48
CA VAL A 118 3.06 7.17 17.26
C VAL A 118 3.42 7.93 18.54
N LYS A 119 2.85 7.53 19.69
CA LYS A 119 3.11 8.21 20.96
C LYS A 119 4.56 8.09 21.40
N LYS A 120 5.12 6.88 21.46
CA LYS A 120 6.49 6.67 21.93
C LYS A 120 7.53 7.23 20.96
N ILE A 121 7.35 7.04 19.64
CA ILE A 121 8.38 7.42 18.65
C ILE A 121 8.21 8.89 18.24
N LEU A 122 7.05 9.27 17.69
CA LEU A 122 6.88 10.64 17.18
C LEU A 122 6.75 11.67 18.31
N CYS A 123 6.04 11.35 19.40
CA CYS A 123 5.79 12.34 20.46
C CYS A 123 6.89 12.35 21.53
N GLU A 124 7.16 11.22 22.18
CA GLU A 124 8.12 11.16 23.30
C GLU A 124 9.57 11.29 22.82
N GLU A 125 9.97 10.52 21.81
CA GLU A 125 11.36 10.48 21.35
C GLU A 125 11.70 11.67 20.41
N LEU A 126 10.89 11.88 19.37
CA LEU A 126 11.08 12.94 18.36
C LEU A 126 10.47 14.30 18.74
N GLY A 127 9.73 14.39 19.85
CA GLY A 127 9.30 15.67 20.42
C GLY A 127 8.09 16.33 19.74
N ALA A 128 7.35 15.61 18.88
CA ALA A 128 6.09 16.12 18.36
C ALA A 128 5.11 16.37 19.53
N PRO A 129 4.36 17.49 19.54
CA PRO A 129 3.39 17.76 20.59
C PRO A 129 2.33 16.64 20.68
N ALA A 130 1.87 16.31 21.88
CA ALA A 130 0.91 15.21 22.09
C ALA A 130 -0.39 15.31 21.26
N ASN A 131 -0.83 16.53 20.90
CA ASN A 131 -1.98 16.75 20.02
C ASN A 131 -1.74 16.37 18.55
N SER A 132 -0.51 15.97 18.21
CA SER A 132 -0.17 15.38 16.92
C SER A 132 -0.68 13.95 16.79
N ALA A 133 -0.79 13.23 17.92
CA ALA A 133 -1.24 11.84 18.00
C ALA A 133 -2.76 11.78 18.14
N VAL A 134 -3.45 11.48 17.05
CA VAL A 134 -4.91 11.38 16.97
C VAL A 134 -5.31 9.89 16.97
N ASN A 135 -6.37 9.55 17.71
CA ASN A 135 -6.89 8.18 17.83
C ASN A 135 -5.82 7.13 18.20
N CYS A 136 -4.79 7.54 18.94
CA CYS A 136 -3.62 6.71 19.30
C CYS A 136 -3.85 5.88 20.58
N VAL A 137 -5.07 5.40 20.78
CA VAL A 137 -5.42 4.41 21.82
C VAL A 137 -6.06 3.24 21.09
N PRO A 138 -5.42 2.06 21.08
CA PRO A 138 -5.99 0.86 20.46
C PRO A 138 -7.34 0.50 21.09
N LEU A 139 -8.35 0.24 20.26
CA LEU A 139 -9.69 -0.20 20.67
C LEU A 139 -10.05 -1.50 19.93
N GLU A 140 -10.74 -2.42 20.60
CA GLU A 140 -11.13 -3.72 20.03
C GLU A 140 -12.05 -3.61 18.80
N ASP A 141 -12.82 -2.53 18.73
CA ASP A 141 -13.75 -2.20 17.65
C ASP A 141 -13.27 -1.03 16.77
N PHE A 142 -12.03 -0.55 16.98
CA PHE A 142 -11.47 0.62 16.32
C PHE A 142 -12.34 1.89 16.46
N GLY A 143 -13.09 2.01 17.55
CA GLY A 143 -14.04 3.11 17.75
C GLY A 143 -15.30 3.00 16.87
N GLY A 144 -15.62 1.80 16.38
CA GLY A 144 -16.79 1.51 15.55
C GLY A 144 -16.60 1.85 14.06
N HIS A 145 -15.36 2.08 13.61
CA HIS A 145 -15.05 2.48 12.23
C HIS A 145 -14.15 1.44 11.52
N HIS A 146 -14.01 1.60 10.20
CA HIS A 146 -13.02 0.86 9.43
C HIS A 146 -11.63 1.50 9.61
N PRO A 147 -10.61 0.78 10.12
CA PRO A 147 -9.25 1.29 10.19
C PRO A 147 -8.57 1.19 8.82
N ASP A 148 -9.07 1.92 7.82
CA ASP A 148 -8.59 1.90 6.44
C ASP A 148 -8.16 3.31 5.98
N PRO A 149 -6.87 3.57 5.76
CA PRO A 149 -6.36 4.92 5.51
C PRO A 149 -6.62 5.33 4.06
N ASN A 150 -7.82 5.82 3.78
CA ASN A 150 -8.19 6.41 2.50
C ASN A 150 -9.06 7.66 2.70
N LEU A 151 -9.31 8.42 1.62
CA LEU A 151 -10.04 9.69 1.68
C LEU A 151 -11.50 9.54 2.19
N THR A 152 -12.07 8.35 2.11
CA THR A 152 -13.44 8.05 2.57
C THR A 152 -13.48 7.76 4.07
N TYR A 153 -12.66 6.82 4.55
CA TYR A 153 -12.71 6.36 5.95
C TYR A 153 -11.89 7.23 6.90
N ALA A 154 -10.83 7.88 6.42
CA ALA A 154 -10.06 8.86 7.20
C ALA A 154 -10.55 10.30 6.95
N ALA A 155 -11.86 10.48 6.73
CA ALA A 155 -12.47 11.77 6.43
C ALA A 155 -12.22 12.82 7.51
N ASP A 156 -12.24 12.43 8.79
CA ASP A 156 -11.97 13.34 9.92
C ASP A 156 -10.56 13.96 9.85
N LEU A 157 -9.56 13.15 9.46
CA LEU A 157 -8.21 13.64 9.21
C LEU A 157 -8.20 14.59 8.01
N VAL A 158 -8.87 14.24 6.91
CA VAL A 158 -8.96 15.08 5.71
C VAL A 158 -9.56 16.45 6.03
N GLU A 159 -10.68 16.49 6.74
CA GLU A 159 -11.34 17.73 7.16
C GLU A 159 -10.45 18.55 8.11
N THR A 160 -9.74 17.88 9.02
CA THR A 160 -8.75 18.54 9.89
C THR A 160 -7.62 19.18 9.07
N MET A 161 -7.08 18.46 8.07
CA MET A 161 -6.00 18.96 7.21
C MET A 161 -6.46 20.12 6.30
N LYS A 162 -7.74 20.14 5.87
CA LYS A 162 -8.34 21.21 5.06
C LYS A 162 -8.34 22.57 5.76
N THR A 163 -8.30 22.61 7.09
CA THR A 163 -8.20 23.86 7.87
C THR A 163 -6.95 24.68 7.53
N GLY A 164 -5.89 24.03 7.02
CA GLY A 164 -4.61 24.67 6.71
C GLY A 164 -3.73 24.93 7.93
N GLU A 165 -4.12 24.45 9.11
CA GLU A 165 -3.32 24.62 10.33
C GLU A 165 -2.11 23.68 10.39
N HIS A 166 -2.18 22.54 9.71
CA HIS A 166 -1.16 21.48 9.68
C HIS A 166 -0.52 21.39 8.31
N ASP A 167 0.78 21.09 8.28
CA ASP A 167 1.57 21.04 7.05
C ASP A 167 1.69 19.61 6.50
N PHE A 168 1.53 18.61 7.38
CA PHE A 168 1.61 17.18 7.06
C PHE A 168 0.61 16.37 7.88
N GLY A 169 -0.11 15.47 7.22
CA GLY A 169 -1.07 14.55 7.81
C GLY A 169 -0.78 13.12 7.40
N ALA A 170 -1.02 12.15 8.27
CA ALA A 170 -0.98 10.73 7.91
C ALA A 170 -2.01 9.90 8.67
N ALA A 171 -2.48 8.83 8.04
CA ALA A 171 -3.35 7.82 8.66
C ALA A 171 -2.76 6.42 8.46
N PHE A 172 -3.01 5.51 9.40
CA PHE A 172 -2.59 4.10 9.35
C PHE A 172 -3.78 3.15 9.39
N ASP A 173 -3.58 1.91 8.94
CA ASP A 173 -4.58 0.85 9.08
C ASP A 173 -4.46 0.07 10.40
N GLY A 174 -5.33 -0.94 10.56
CA GLY A 174 -5.50 -1.66 11.82
C GLY A 174 -4.22 -2.35 12.33
N ASP A 175 -3.40 -2.92 11.44
CA ASP A 175 -2.11 -3.57 11.77
C ASP A 175 -0.87 -2.73 11.44
N GLY A 176 -1.05 -1.55 10.83
CA GLY A 176 -0.01 -0.53 10.66
C GLY A 176 0.90 -0.70 9.45
N ASP A 177 0.56 -1.60 8.54
CA ASP A 177 1.35 -1.87 7.34
C ASP A 177 0.97 -0.94 6.18
N ARG A 178 -0.12 -0.16 6.29
CA ARG A 178 -0.52 0.85 5.29
C ARG A 178 -0.48 2.27 5.81
N ASN A 179 -0.31 3.23 4.89
CA ASN A 179 -0.25 4.65 5.17
C ASN A 179 -0.93 5.50 4.08
N MET A 180 -1.71 6.48 4.51
CA MET A 180 -2.11 7.61 3.67
C MET A 180 -1.29 8.84 4.05
N ILE A 181 -0.84 9.61 3.06
CA ILE A 181 -0.09 10.85 3.26
C ILE A 181 -0.90 12.03 2.73
N LEU A 182 -1.02 13.07 3.55
CA LEU A 182 -1.67 14.33 3.24
C LEU A 182 -0.70 15.50 3.43
N GLY A 183 -0.72 16.44 2.51
CA GLY A 183 -0.12 17.76 2.68
C GLY A 183 -1.10 18.75 3.30
N LYS A 184 -0.63 19.99 3.41
CA LYS A 184 -1.43 21.15 3.82
C LYS A 184 -2.71 21.28 2.99
N HIS A 185 -3.79 21.78 3.60
CA HIS A 185 -5.11 21.94 2.97
C HIS A 185 -5.75 20.63 2.50
N GLY A 186 -5.31 19.49 3.03
CA GLY A 186 -5.81 18.17 2.61
C GLY A 186 -5.28 17.74 1.24
N PHE A 187 -4.12 18.27 0.80
CA PHE A 187 -3.50 17.85 -0.45
C PHE A 187 -3.20 16.34 -0.42
N PHE A 188 -3.90 15.58 -1.25
CA PHE A 188 -3.77 14.12 -1.27
C PHE A 188 -2.54 13.68 -2.06
N VAL A 189 -1.65 12.93 -1.41
CA VAL A 189 -0.55 12.24 -2.09
C VAL A 189 -1.03 10.85 -2.47
N ASN A 190 -1.24 10.62 -3.76
CA ASN A 190 -1.58 9.29 -4.26
C ASN A 190 -0.48 8.27 -3.87
N PRO A 191 -0.81 7.05 -3.39
CA PRO A 191 0.21 6.10 -2.95
C PRO A 191 1.22 5.70 -4.03
N SER A 192 0.81 5.69 -5.30
CA SER A 192 1.72 5.41 -6.42
C SER A 192 2.74 6.54 -6.62
N ASP A 193 2.32 7.80 -6.45
CA ASP A 193 3.23 8.95 -6.44
C ASP A 193 4.09 8.98 -5.17
N SER A 194 3.56 8.55 -4.02
CA SER A 194 4.29 8.50 -2.75
C SER A 194 5.58 7.67 -2.87
N VAL A 195 5.49 6.44 -3.38
CA VAL A 195 6.67 5.59 -3.58
C VAL A 195 7.64 6.18 -4.60
N ALA A 196 7.15 6.84 -5.65
CA ALA A 196 7.98 7.51 -6.65
C ALA A 196 8.74 8.72 -6.07
N VAL A 197 8.09 9.52 -5.23
CA VAL A 197 8.72 10.65 -4.55
C VAL A 197 9.77 10.17 -3.55
N ILE A 198 9.49 9.11 -2.79
CA ILE A 198 10.48 8.49 -1.90
C ILE A 198 11.67 7.98 -2.72
N ALA A 199 11.43 7.28 -3.83
CA ALA A 199 12.50 6.81 -4.72
C ALA A 199 13.38 7.95 -5.27
N ALA A 200 12.77 9.08 -5.66
CA ALA A 200 13.47 10.22 -6.23
C ALA A 200 14.32 11.00 -5.19
N ASN A 201 14.00 10.85 -3.90
CA ASN A 201 14.69 11.51 -2.79
C ASN A 201 15.28 10.50 -1.80
N ILE A 202 15.50 9.26 -2.23
CA ILE A 202 15.78 8.12 -1.34
C ILE A 202 17.04 8.31 -0.48
N PHE A 203 18.01 9.06 -0.99
CA PHE A 203 19.25 9.38 -0.28
C PHE A 203 19.10 10.49 0.78
N SER A 204 17.90 11.03 1.01
CA SER A 204 17.58 11.79 2.24
C SER A 204 17.53 10.91 3.49
N ILE A 205 17.57 9.58 3.33
CA ILE A 205 17.45 8.61 4.42
C ILE A 205 18.81 7.93 4.63
N PRO A 206 19.41 7.99 5.83
CA PRO A 206 20.74 7.44 6.11
C PRO A 206 20.92 5.98 5.73
N TYR A 207 19.89 5.14 5.94
CA TYR A 207 19.90 3.74 5.53
C TYR A 207 20.35 3.55 4.07
N PHE A 208 19.69 4.24 3.13
CA PHE A 208 20.00 4.08 1.70
C PHE A 208 21.30 4.77 1.27
N GLN A 209 21.79 5.75 2.04
CA GLN A 209 23.14 6.28 1.84
C GLN A 209 24.21 5.20 2.14
N GLN A 210 23.95 4.35 3.13
CA GLN A 210 24.88 3.29 3.55
C GLN A 210 24.72 2.01 2.71
N THR A 211 23.48 1.60 2.43
CA THR A 211 23.20 0.34 1.71
C THR A 211 23.26 0.48 0.19
N GLY A 212 23.15 1.70 -0.33
CA GLY A 212 22.80 1.94 -1.72
C GLY A 212 21.36 1.50 -2.05
N VAL A 213 21.02 1.51 -3.34
CA VAL A 213 19.71 1.11 -3.85
C VAL A 213 19.87 -0.02 -4.85
N ARG A 214 19.39 -1.22 -4.50
CA ARG A 214 19.56 -2.45 -5.28
C ARG A 214 18.55 -2.56 -6.42
N GLY A 215 17.35 -2.04 -6.19
CA GLY A 215 16.26 -2.03 -7.15
C GLY A 215 14.99 -1.44 -6.56
N PHE A 216 14.05 -1.14 -7.44
CA PHE A 216 12.69 -0.69 -7.12
C PHE A 216 11.68 -1.75 -7.54
N ALA A 217 10.55 -1.81 -6.86
CA ALA A 217 9.43 -2.64 -7.30
C ALA A 217 8.08 -2.00 -7.01
N ARG A 218 7.10 -2.31 -7.85
CA ARG A 218 5.71 -1.98 -7.60
C ARG A 218 4.83 -3.13 -8.04
N SER A 219 3.63 -3.20 -7.47
CA SER A 219 2.61 -4.08 -8.02
C SER A 219 2.19 -3.60 -9.42
N MET A 220 1.77 -4.53 -10.26
CA MET A 220 1.30 -4.27 -11.61
C MET A 220 0.21 -3.19 -11.70
N PRO A 221 -0.84 -3.18 -10.84
CA PRO A 221 -1.85 -2.13 -10.90
C PRO A 221 -1.38 -0.77 -10.38
N THR A 222 -0.27 -0.68 -9.63
CA THR A 222 0.30 0.60 -9.19
C THR A 222 0.72 1.46 -10.39
N SER A 223 0.54 2.78 -10.32
CA SER A 223 0.85 3.71 -11.42
C SER A 223 2.31 3.63 -11.88
N GLY A 224 2.57 4.05 -13.12
CA GLY A 224 3.90 4.04 -13.72
C GLY A 224 4.86 5.13 -13.20
N ALA A 225 4.50 5.85 -12.13
CA ALA A 225 5.30 6.96 -11.59
C ALA A 225 6.69 6.50 -11.14
N LEU A 226 6.76 5.38 -10.41
CA LEU A 226 8.02 4.80 -9.94
C LEU A 226 8.94 4.41 -11.11
N ASP A 227 8.37 3.96 -12.21
CA ASP A 227 9.09 3.59 -13.44
C ASP A 227 9.80 4.79 -14.04
N ARG A 228 9.19 5.98 -14.00
CA ARG A 228 9.81 7.21 -14.51
C ARG A 228 11.07 7.53 -13.71
N VAL A 229 11.02 7.37 -12.39
CA VAL A 229 12.17 7.58 -11.51
C VAL A 229 13.23 6.51 -11.76
N ALA A 230 12.86 5.22 -11.77
CA ALA A 230 13.77 4.11 -12.01
C ALA A 230 14.53 4.24 -13.33
N ASN A 231 13.81 4.60 -14.41
CA ASN A 231 14.41 4.83 -15.73
C ASN A 231 15.38 6.02 -15.73
N ALA A 232 15.05 7.11 -15.03
CA ALA A 232 15.91 8.28 -14.94
C ALA A 232 17.17 8.03 -14.10
N THR A 233 17.08 7.21 -13.05
CA THR A 233 18.22 6.86 -12.19
C THR A 233 18.99 5.62 -12.66
N LYS A 234 18.48 4.91 -13.68
CA LYS A 234 19.02 3.65 -14.20
C LYS A 234 19.08 2.52 -13.16
N ILE A 235 18.13 2.53 -12.24
CA ILE A 235 17.96 1.47 -11.23
C ILE A 235 16.94 0.46 -11.77
N ALA A 236 17.18 -0.83 -11.53
CA ALA A 236 16.26 -1.89 -11.95
C ALA A 236 14.86 -1.68 -11.34
N LEU A 237 13.82 -1.92 -12.14
CA LEU A 237 12.43 -1.90 -11.70
C LEU A 237 11.79 -3.27 -11.93
N TYR A 238 11.11 -3.78 -10.90
CA TYR A 238 10.31 -5.00 -10.98
C TYR A 238 8.82 -4.66 -10.90
N GLU A 239 8.06 -5.08 -11.91
CA GLU A 239 6.61 -5.09 -11.87
C GLU A 239 6.15 -6.48 -11.41
N THR A 240 5.55 -6.57 -10.22
CA THR A 240 5.12 -7.84 -9.62
C THR A 240 3.59 -7.94 -9.59
N PRO A 241 3.00 -9.12 -9.36
CA PRO A 241 1.59 -9.19 -9.02
C PRO A 241 1.31 -8.47 -7.69
N THR A 242 0.04 -8.19 -7.41
CA THR A 242 -0.37 -7.65 -6.10
C THR A 242 -0.13 -8.67 -5.00
N GLY A 243 0.44 -8.21 -3.89
CA GLY A 243 0.74 -9.04 -2.72
C GLY A 243 2.22 -8.98 -2.33
N TRP A 244 2.49 -8.66 -1.07
CA TRP A 244 3.84 -8.37 -0.59
C TRP A 244 4.84 -9.54 -0.68
N LYS A 245 4.35 -10.79 -0.77
CA LYS A 245 5.16 -12.00 -0.90
C LYS A 245 6.16 -11.95 -2.08
N PHE A 246 5.77 -11.35 -3.21
CA PHE A 246 6.64 -11.23 -4.39
C PHE A 246 7.82 -10.27 -4.14
N PHE A 247 7.61 -9.21 -3.35
CA PHE A 247 8.70 -8.33 -2.95
C PHE A 247 9.66 -9.01 -1.99
N GLY A 248 9.14 -9.85 -1.07
CA GLY A 248 9.96 -10.62 -0.13
C GLY A 248 11.05 -11.44 -0.83
N ASN A 249 10.69 -12.16 -1.90
CA ASN A 249 11.64 -12.91 -2.74
C ASN A 249 12.74 -12.00 -3.31
N LEU A 250 12.36 -10.86 -3.89
CA LEU A 250 13.31 -9.91 -4.47
C LEU A 250 14.23 -9.27 -3.40
N MET A 251 13.71 -9.00 -2.21
CA MET A 251 14.49 -8.49 -1.08
C MET A 251 15.51 -9.53 -0.60
N ASP A 252 15.10 -10.79 -0.45
CA ASP A 252 15.98 -11.89 -0.04
C ASP A 252 17.08 -12.17 -1.09
N ALA A 253 16.77 -11.99 -2.37
CA ALA A 253 17.74 -12.06 -3.46
C ALA A 253 18.62 -10.79 -3.59
N SER A 254 18.50 -9.83 -2.67
CA SER A 254 19.22 -8.55 -2.71
C SER A 254 19.01 -7.77 -4.02
N LYS A 255 17.82 -7.89 -4.62
CA LYS A 255 17.42 -7.19 -5.85
C LYS A 255 16.50 -6.00 -5.59
N LEU A 256 15.95 -5.87 -4.39
CA LEU A 256 14.96 -4.86 -4.06
C LEU A 256 15.33 -4.10 -2.79
N SER A 257 15.22 -2.77 -2.84
CA SER A 257 15.45 -1.88 -1.69
C SER A 257 14.22 -1.04 -1.34
N LEU A 258 13.39 -0.64 -2.31
CA LEU A 258 12.16 0.12 -2.06
C LEU A 258 11.03 -0.40 -2.93
N CYS A 259 9.87 -0.63 -2.34
CA CYS A 259 8.66 -1.01 -3.06
C CYS A 259 7.39 -0.37 -2.52
N GLY A 260 6.35 -0.36 -3.36
CA GLY A 260 5.06 0.19 -3.00
C GLY A 260 3.90 -0.36 -3.83
N GLU A 261 2.72 -0.28 -3.24
CA GLU A 261 1.44 -0.69 -3.82
C GLU A 261 0.46 0.49 -3.80
N GLU A 262 -0.36 0.62 -4.84
CA GLU A 262 -1.40 1.67 -4.91
C GLU A 262 -2.40 1.62 -3.75
N SER A 263 -2.53 0.46 -3.13
CA SER A 263 -3.35 0.18 -1.95
C SER A 263 -2.72 0.72 -0.65
N PHE A 264 -2.16 1.93 -0.68
CA PHE A 264 -1.58 2.61 0.49
C PHE A 264 -0.38 1.88 1.11
N GLY A 265 0.32 1.07 0.32
CA GLY A 265 1.43 0.24 0.78
C GLY A 265 2.79 0.80 0.41
N THR A 266 3.71 0.90 1.37
CA THR A 266 5.11 1.29 1.08
C THR A 266 6.04 0.59 2.07
N GLY A 267 7.24 0.23 1.63
CA GLY A 267 8.24 -0.40 2.49
C GLY A 267 9.60 -0.57 1.80
N SER A 268 10.56 -1.06 2.57
CA SER A 268 11.93 -1.36 2.12
C SER A 268 12.39 -2.71 2.62
N ASP A 269 13.60 -3.12 2.25
CA ASP A 269 14.21 -4.39 2.66
C ASP A 269 14.67 -4.43 4.14
N HIS A 270 14.35 -3.39 4.92
CA HIS A 270 14.58 -3.37 6.37
C HIS A 270 13.79 -4.44 7.12
N ILE A 271 12.60 -4.79 6.62
CA ILE A 271 11.78 -5.92 7.05
C ILE A 271 11.22 -6.65 5.82
N ARG A 272 10.23 -7.55 6.01
CA ARG A 272 9.55 -8.29 4.93
C ARG A 272 8.05 -8.08 4.94
N GLU A 273 7.60 -6.94 5.44
CA GLU A 273 6.23 -6.42 5.38
C GLU A 273 6.24 -4.99 4.87
N LYS A 274 5.07 -4.47 4.52
CA LYS A 274 4.89 -3.03 4.38
C LYS A 274 5.06 -2.38 5.75
N ASP A 275 5.37 -1.09 5.76
CA ASP A 275 5.50 -0.36 7.02
C ASP A 275 5.01 1.08 6.86
N GLY A 276 3.86 1.36 7.47
CA GLY A 276 3.23 2.66 7.40
C GLY A 276 4.02 3.74 8.13
N LEU A 277 4.49 3.46 9.35
CA LEU A 277 5.22 4.45 10.15
C LEU A 277 6.61 4.72 9.56
N TRP A 278 7.26 3.70 8.99
CA TRP A 278 8.48 3.88 8.19
C TRP A 278 8.26 4.83 7.03
N ALA A 279 7.15 4.70 6.29
CA ALA A 279 6.83 5.58 5.17
C ALA A 279 6.62 7.03 5.62
N VAL A 280 5.98 7.24 6.77
CA VAL A 280 5.86 8.56 7.40
C VAL A 280 7.23 9.14 7.75
N LEU A 281 8.12 8.38 8.39
CA LEU A 281 9.47 8.84 8.72
C LEU A 281 10.34 9.11 7.48
N ALA A 282 10.15 8.35 6.40
CA ALA A 282 10.76 8.60 5.10
C ALA A 282 10.32 9.95 4.52
N TRP A 283 9.01 10.23 4.54
CA TRP A 283 8.46 11.53 4.14
C TRP A 283 8.99 12.68 4.98
N LEU A 284 9.03 12.52 6.31
CA LEU A 284 9.56 13.55 7.20
C LEU A 284 11.06 13.81 6.97
N SER A 285 11.84 12.78 6.66
CA SER A 285 13.26 12.91 6.32
C SER A 285 13.46 13.68 5.00
N ILE A 286 12.60 13.43 4.01
CA ILE A 286 12.58 14.19 2.75
C ILE A 286 12.19 15.64 3.01
N LEU A 287 11.17 15.90 3.83
CA LEU A 287 10.73 17.25 4.19
C LEU A 287 11.83 18.02 4.94
N ALA A 288 12.53 17.39 5.90
CA ALA A 288 13.67 17.97 6.60
C ALA A 288 14.80 18.38 5.63
N THR A 289 15.07 17.53 4.64
CA THR A 289 16.11 17.78 3.64
C THR A 289 15.71 18.89 2.67
N ARG A 290 14.49 18.79 2.11
CA ARG A 290 14.00 19.64 1.03
C ARG A 290 13.55 21.00 1.50
N LYS A 291 13.09 21.13 2.75
CA LYS A 291 12.53 22.36 3.33
C LYS A 291 11.43 22.98 2.47
N GLN A 292 10.61 22.12 1.87
CA GLN A 292 9.49 22.46 0.99
C GLN A 292 8.20 21.84 1.56
N SER A 293 7.05 22.33 1.13
CA SER A 293 5.78 21.69 1.45
C SER A 293 5.64 20.35 0.71
N VAL A 294 4.76 19.48 1.21
CA VAL A 294 4.41 18.21 0.53
C VAL A 294 3.95 18.47 -0.91
N GLU A 295 3.09 19.47 -1.11
CA GLU A 295 2.56 19.82 -2.43
C GLU A 295 3.67 20.32 -3.37
N ASP A 296 4.58 21.18 -2.89
CA ASP A 296 5.68 21.69 -3.73
C ASP A 296 6.64 20.58 -4.17
N ILE A 297 6.92 19.61 -3.28
CA ILE A 297 7.73 18.44 -3.63
C ILE A 297 7.06 17.62 -4.74
N LEU A 298 5.74 17.44 -4.69
CA LEU A 298 4.98 16.76 -5.76
C LEU A 298 4.97 17.56 -7.05
N LYS A 299 4.78 18.89 -6.98
CA LYS A 299 4.81 19.75 -8.17
C LYS A 299 6.18 19.70 -8.87
N ASP A 300 7.27 19.78 -8.11
CA ASP A 300 8.63 19.60 -8.62
C ASP A 300 8.81 18.21 -9.25
N HIS A 301 8.26 17.17 -8.61
CA HIS A 301 8.31 15.80 -9.11
C HIS A 301 7.58 15.67 -10.45
N TRP A 302 6.34 16.16 -10.54
CA TRP A 302 5.53 16.11 -11.76
C TRP A 302 6.13 16.94 -12.90
N GLN A 303 6.75 18.09 -12.61
CA GLN A 303 7.47 18.86 -13.63
C GLN A 303 8.66 18.09 -14.19
N LYS A 304 9.38 17.36 -13.34
CA LYS A 304 10.59 16.63 -13.72
C LYS A 304 10.29 15.34 -14.47
N TYR A 305 9.29 14.58 -14.03
CA TYR A 305 9.03 13.22 -14.50
C TYR A 305 7.74 13.07 -15.33
N GLY A 306 6.96 14.15 -15.45
CA GLY A 306 5.56 14.06 -15.85
C GLY A 306 4.68 13.60 -14.69
N ARG A 307 3.36 13.66 -14.86
CA ARG A 307 2.38 13.17 -13.89
C ARG A 307 1.71 11.90 -14.42
N ASN A 308 1.74 10.86 -13.61
CA ASN A 308 0.89 9.69 -13.78
C ASN A 308 -0.40 9.94 -13.00
N PHE A 309 -1.39 10.55 -13.65
CA PHE A 309 -2.72 10.65 -13.05
C PHE A 309 -3.24 9.24 -12.79
N PHE A 310 -3.71 8.99 -11.57
CA PHE A 310 -4.11 7.66 -11.15
C PHE A 310 -5.41 7.70 -10.36
N THR A 311 -6.28 6.74 -10.61
CA THR A 311 -7.43 6.44 -9.73
C THR A 311 -7.75 4.94 -9.76
N ARG A 312 -8.31 4.45 -8.66
CA ARG A 312 -8.87 3.11 -8.57
C ARG A 312 -10.38 3.20 -8.33
N TYR A 313 -11.14 2.48 -9.14
CA TYR A 313 -12.58 2.30 -9.02
C TYR A 313 -12.85 0.88 -8.57
N ASP A 314 -13.44 0.72 -7.38
CA ASP A 314 -13.85 -0.58 -6.85
C ASP A 314 -15.37 -0.73 -7.02
N TYR A 315 -15.76 -1.77 -7.76
CA TYR A 315 -17.15 -2.21 -7.89
C TYR A 315 -17.33 -3.44 -7.01
N GLU A 316 -17.65 -3.19 -5.76
CA GLU A 316 -17.74 -4.21 -4.71
C GLU A 316 -19.05 -4.98 -4.79
N GLU A 317 -19.05 -6.25 -4.37
CA GLU A 317 -20.24 -7.10 -4.27
C GLU A 317 -21.04 -7.20 -5.58
N VAL A 318 -20.35 -7.22 -6.73
CA VAL A 318 -20.99 -7.51 -8.02
C VAL A 318 -21.28 -9.01 -8.14
N GLU A 319 -22.29 -9.35 -8.93
CA GLU A 319 -22.62 -10.74 -9.23
C GLU A 319 -21.44 -11.41 -9.98
N ALA A 320 -21.05 -12.60 -9.51
CA ALA A 320 -19.82 -13.26 -9.93
C ALA A 320 -19.88 -13.76 -11.37
N GLU A 321 -21.00 -14.29 -11.85
CA GLU A 321 -21.16 -14.76 -13.23
C GLU A 321 -20.96 -13.62 -14.23
N GLY A 322 -21.64 -12.49 -14.01
CA GLY A 322 -21.53 -11.28 -14.82
C GLY A 322 -20.12 -10.70 -14.83
N ALA A 323 -19.47 -10.64 -13.66
CA ALA A 323 -18.09 -10.16 -13.53
C ALA A 323 -17.08 -11.07 -14.23
N ASN A 324 -17.19 -12.40 -14.07
CA ASN A 324 -16.35 -13.37 -14.75
C ASN A 324 -16.55 -13.31 -16.27
N LYS A 325 -17.80 -13.16 -16.73
CA LYS A 325 -18.11 -12.99 -18.15
C LYS A 325 -17.49 -11.72 -18.72
N MET A 326 -17.58 -10.60 -17.99
CA MET A 326 -16.94 -9.33 -18.39
C MET A 326 -15.43 -9.52 -18.59
N MET A 327 -14.75 -10.13 -17.63
CA MET A 327 -13.30 -10.39 -17.71
C MET A 327 -12.95 -11.30 -18.88
N LYS A 328 -13.71 -12.39 -19.09
CA LYS A 328 -13.48 -13.32 -20.20
C LYS A 328 -13.70 -12.69 -21.57
N ASP A 329 -14.76 -11.89 -21.73
CA ASP A 329 -15.04 -11.17 -22.97
C ASP A 329 -13.93 -10.12 -23.26
N LEU A 330 -13.40 -9.45 -22.22
CA LEU A 330 -12.26 -8.54 -22.34
C LEU A 330 -10.95 -9.28 -22.68
N GLU A 331 -10.70 -10.42 -22.06
CA GLU A 331 -9.53 -11.27 -22.33
C GLU A 331 -9.52 -11.80 -23.77
N ALA A 332 -10.69 -12.09 -24.35
CA ALA A 332 -10.81 -12.51 -25.74
C ALA A 332 -10.24 -11.48 -26.74
N LEU A 333 -10.20 -10.19 -26.37
CA LEU A 333 -9.59 -9.13 -27.18
C LEU A 333 -8.08 -9.32 -27.37
N ILE A 334 -7.41 -10.08 -26.49
CA ILE A 334 -5.98 -10.41 -26.63
C ILE A 334 -5.73 -11.22 -27.92
N SER A 335 -6.69 -12.06 -28.31
CA SER A 335 -6.58 -12.87 -29.53
C SER A 335 -6.94 -12.09 -30.81
N ASP A 336 -7.53 -10.91 -30.68
CA ASP A 336 -7.85 -10.03 -31.81
C ASP A 336 -6.59 -9.27 -32.26
N ARG A 337 -5.98 -9.75 -33.35
CA ARG A 337 -4.79 -9.13 -33.94
C ARG A 337 -4.99 -7.69 -34.40
N SER A 338 -6.23 -7.26 -34.61
CA SER A 338 -6.55 -5.87 -34.98
C SER A 338 -6.66 -4.93 -33.77
N PHE A 339 -6.62 -5.47 -32.55
CA PHE A 339 -6.77 -4.68 -31.34
C PHE A 339 -5.50 -3.87 -31.01
N VAL A 340 -4.32 -4.44 -31.22
CA VAL A 340 -3.06 -3.68 -31.16
C VAL A 340 -3.00 -2.72 -32.34
N GLY A 341 -2.68 -1.46 -32.07
CA GLY A 341 -2.75 -0.35 -33.03
C GLY A 341 -4.13 0.31 -33.13
N LYS A 342 -5.18 -0.24 -32.50
CA LYS A 342 -6.49 0.41 -32.44
C LYS A 342 -6.38 1.73 -31.70
N GLN A 343 -7.06 2.74 -32.25
CA GLN A 343 -7.08 4.09 -31.69
C GLN A 343 -8.42 4.37 -31.02
N PHE A 344 -8.37 4.97 -29.84
CA PHE A 344 -9.51 5.53 -29.14
C PHE A 344 -9.36 7.04 -29.04
N SER A 345 -10.26 7.78 -29.68
CA SER A 345 -10.28 9.23 -29.61
C SER A 345 -11.39 9.68 -28.65
N VAL A 346 -11.01 10.38 -27.59
CA VAL A 346 -11.95 10.98 -26.63
C VAL A 346 -11.49 12.40 -26.33
N GLY A 347 -12.29 13.38 -26.72
CA GLY A 347 -11.91 14.79 -26.64
C GLY A 347 -10.70 15.11 -27.53
N ASP A 348 -9.67 15.73 -26.95
CA ASP A 348 -8.42 16.12 -27.60
C ASP A 348 -7.34 15.02 -27.58
N LYS A 349 -7.57 13.90 -26.87
CA LYS A 349 -6.61 12.81 -26.74
C LYS A 349 -6.93 11.63 -27.66
N VAL A 350 -5.88 11.05 -28.22
CA VAL A 350 -5.91 9.82 -29.02
C VAL A 350 -5.02 8.78 -28.33
N TYR A 351 -5.64 7.70 -27.87
CA TYR A 351 -4.95 6.59 -27.21
C TYR A 351 -4.78 5.45 -28.21
N THR A 352 -3.54 5.12 -28.56
CA THR A 352 -3.22 4.00 -29.46
C THR A 352 -2.79 2.80 -28.63
N VAL A 353 -3.51 1.68 -28.76
CA VAL A 353 -3.18 0.45 -28.02
C VAL A 353 -1.82 -0.07 -28.49
N GLU A 354 -0.85 -0.10 -27.59
CA GLU A 354 0.47 -0.67 -27.83
C GLU A 354 0.50 -2.16 -27.47
N LYS A 355 -0.14 -2.52 -26.35
CA LYS A 355 -0.19 -3.89 -25.86
C LYS A 355 -1.48 -4.17 -25.11
N ILE A 356 -1.99 -5.38 -25.27
CA ILE A 356 -3.01 -5.96 -24.40
C ILE A 356 -2.54 -7.34 -23.95
N ASP A 357 -2.59 -7.64 -22.66
CA ASP A 357 -2.27 -8.95 -22.12
C ASP A 357 -3.06 -9.26 -20.83
N ASN A 358 -3.02 -10.52 -20.42
CA ASN A 358 -3.36 -10.93 -19.07
C ASN A 358 -2.04 -11.15 -18.32
N PHE A 359 -1.79 -10.36 -17.29
CA PHE A 359 -0.49 -10.28 -16.65
C PHE A 359 -0.07 -11.64 -16.08
N GLU A 360 1.12 -12.08 -16.47
CA GLU A 360 1.82 -13.25 -15.97
C GLU A 360 3.17 -12.80 -15.39
N TYR A 361 3.53 -13.35 -14.24
CA TYR A 361 4.79 -13.09 -13.58
C TYR A 361 5.53 -14.39 -13.33
N SER A 362 6.76 -14.47 -13.84
CA SER A 362 7.71 -15.53 -13.51
C SER A 362 8.68 -14.99 -12.47
N ASP A 363 8.60 -15.53 -11.26
CA ASP A 363 9.43 -15.08 -10.14
C ASP A 363 10.90 -15.41 -10.42
N PRO A 364 11.81 -14.40 -10.40
CA PRO A 364 13.20 -14.60 -10.77
C PRO A 364 14.05 -15.25 -9.66
N VAL A 365 13.44 -15.64 -8.54
CA VAL A 365 14.10 -16.24 -7.37
C VAL A 365 13.67 -17.69 -7.20
N ASP A 366 12.37 -17.95 -7.12
CA ASP A 366 11.85 -19.31 -6.91
C ASP A 366 11.35 -20.01 -8.19
N GLY A 367 11.25 -19.29 -9.30
CA GLY A 367 10.81 -19.83 -10.60
C GLY A 367 9.31 -20.12 -10.70
N SER A 368 8.52 -19.77 -9.69
CA SER A 368 7.06 -19.89 -9.73
C SER A 368 6.47 -18.97 -10.80
N VAL A 369 5.31 -19.38 -11.37
CA VAL A 369 4.62 -18.61 -12.41
C VAL A 369 3.21 -18.28 -11.96
N SER A 370 2.97 -17.00 -11.68
CA SER A 370 1.66 -16.46 -11.32
C SER A 370 0.95 -15.96 -12.57
N ARG A 371 -0.10 -16.66 -13.02
CA ARG A 371 -0.90 -16.32 -14.21
C ARG A 371 -2.17 -15.57 -13.83
N ASN A 372 -2.81 -14.96 -14.83
CA ASN A 372 -4.14 -14.35 -14.69
C ASN A 372 -4.22 -13.25 -13.62
N GLN A 373 -3.14 -12.46 -13.48
CA GLN A 373 -3.00 -11.50 -12.38
C GLN A 373 -3.69 -10.15 -12.67
N GLY A 374 -4.21 -9.97 -13.88
CA GLY A 374 -5.02 -8.82 -14.28
C GLY A 374 -4.87 -8.49 -15.76
N LEU A 375 -5.96 -8.05 -16.37
CA LEU A 375 -5.98 -7.63 -17.77
C LEU A 375 -5.43 -6.21 -17.89
N ARG A 376 -4.51 -5.99 -18.81
CA ARG A 376 -3.86 -4.69 -19.03
C ARG A 376 -4.05 -4.23 -20.45
N LEU A 377 -4.51 -3.00 -20.63
CA LEU A 377 -4.46 -2.27 -21.87
C LEU A 377 -3.40 -1.18 -21.71
N ILE A 378 -2.33 -1.27 -22.48
CA ILE A 378 -1.19 -0.35 -22.45
C ILE A 378 -1.21 0.46 -23.73
N PHE A 379 -1.13 1.77 -23.58
CA PHE A 379 -1.15 2.73 -24.68
C PHE A 379 0.25 3.28 -24.95
N ALA A 380 0.52 3.63 -26.22
CA ALA A 380 1.83 4.09 -26.67
C ALA A 380 2.31 5.41 -26.05
N ASP A 381 1.40 6.20 -25.45
CA ASP A 381 1.74 7.42 -24.72
C ASP A 381 2.21 7.12 -23.28
N GLY A 382 2.20 5.85 -22.86
CA GLY A 382 2.53 5.40 -21.52
C GLY A 382 1.34 5.34 -20.56
N SER A 383 0.12 5.63 -21.04
CA SER A 383 -1.11 5.44 -20.28
C SER A 383 -1.51 3.96 -20.20
N ARG A 384 -2.26 3.57 -19.17
CA ARG A 384 -2.71 2.19 -18.93
C ARG A 384 -4.12 2.15 -18.36
N ILE A 385 -4.85 1.09 -18.71
CA ILE A 385 -6.08 0.66 -18.03
C ILE A 385 -5.83 -0.77 -17.54
N ILE A 386 -6.14 -1.03 -16.28
CA ILE A 386 -6.00 -2.36 -15.67
C ILE A 386 -7.34 -2.80 -15.09
N PHE A 387 -7.71 -4.06 -15.33
CA PHE A 387 -8.85 -4.71 -14.69
C PHE A 387 -8.36 -5.89 -13.86
N ARG A 388 -8.80 -5.95 -12.60
CA ARG A 388 -8.62 -7.12 -11.74
C ARG A 388 -9.97 -7.56 -11.18
N LEU A 389 -10.15 -8.87 -11.06
CA LEU A 389 -11.30 -9.45 -10.39
C LEU A 389 -10.79 -10.10 -9.10
N SER A 390 -11.44 -9.80 -7.98
CA SER A 390 -11.04 -10.26 -6.65
C SER A 390 -12.23 -10.80 -5.87
N GLY A 391 -11.95 -11.70 -4.92
CA GLY A 391 -12.88 -12.10 -3.87
C GLY A 391 -14.19 -12.73 -4.35
N THR A 392 -14.17 -13.84 -5.08
CA THR A 392 -15.39 -14.56 -5.54
C THR A 392 -16.06 -15.40 -4.43
N GLY A 393 -16.15 -14.83 -3.22
CA GLY A 393 -16.60 -15.51 -1.99
C GLY A 393 -18.10 -15.32 -1.71
N SER A 394 -18.50 -15.51 -0.45
CA SER A 394 -19.90 -15.49 0.00
C SER A 394 -20.62 -14.14 -0.16
N ALA A 395 -19.90 -13.03 -0.38
CA ALA A 395 -20.45 -11.68 -0.53
C ALA A 395 -20.44 -11.16 -1.98
N GLY A 396 -20.19 -12.03 -2.98
CA GLY A 396 -20.10 -11.63 -4.39
C GLY A 396 -18.66 -11.57 -4.89
N ALA A 397 -18.38 -10.75 -5.91
CA ALA A 397 -17.03 -10.48 -6.41
C ALA A 397 -16.76 -8.96 -6.43
N THR A 398 -15.49 -8.56 -6.46
CA THR A 398 -15.10 -7.15 -6.60
C THR A 398 -14.26 -6.97 -7.86
N ILE A 399 -14.77 -6.14 -8.79
CA ILE A 399 -14.00 -5.66 -9.93
C ILE A 399 -13.25 -4.41 -9.51
N ARG A 400 -11.93 -4.43 -9.65
CA ARG A 400 -11.07 -3.26 -9.45
C ARG A 400 -10.59 -2.77 -10.81
N LEU A 401 -10.96 -1.54 -11.14
CA LEU A 401 -10.55 -0.83 -12.35
C LEU A 401 -9.52 0.24 -11.98
N TYR A 402 -8.33 0.16 -12.57
CA TYR A 402 -7.26 1.12 -12.35
C TYR A 402 -7.02 1.89 -13.63
N ILE A 403 -6.93 3.21 -13.51
CA ILE A 403 -6.66 4.10 -14.62
C ILE A 403 -5.37 4.83 -14.33
N ASP A 404 -4.41 4.76 -15.25
CA ASP A 404 -3.13 5.44 -15.19
C ASP A 404 -2.97 6.28 -16.47
N SER A 405 -3.22 7.59 -16.40
CA SER A 405 -3.00 8.50 -17.54
C SER A 405 -1.71 9.26 -17.35
N TYR A 406 -0.74 9.00 -18.23
CA TYR A 406 0.50 9.77 -18.23
C TYR A 406 0.31 11.13 -18.93
N GLU A 407 0.87 12.19 -18.34
CA GLU A 407 0.84 13.54 -18.89
C GLU A 407 2.19 14.23 -18.65
N LYS A 408 2.69 14.92 -19.68
CA LYS A 408 3.96 15.66 -19.63
C LYS A 408 3.79 17.15 -19.92
N ASP A 409 2.62 17.57 -20.42
CA ASP A 409 2.33 18.97 -20.66
C ASP A 409 2.16 19.71 -19.33
N ILE A 410 3.03 20.70 -19.09
CA ILE A 410 3.07 21.50 -17.87
C ILE A 410 1.72 22.21 -17.61
N ALA A 411 0.98 22.57 -18.66
CA ALA A 411 -0.34 23.18 -18.51
C ALA A 411 -1.40 22.19 -18.00
N LYS A 412 -1.17 20.89 -18.18
CA LYS A 412 -2.12 19.81 -17.87
C LYS A 412 -1.79 19.07 -16.57
N ILE A 413 -0.52 18.96 -16.17
CA ILE A 413 -0.13 18.17 -14.98
C ILE A 413 -0.74 18.67 -13.66
N TYR A 414 -1.18 19.92 -13.58
CA TYR A 414 -1.79 20.50 -12.36
C TYR A 414 -3.32 20.51 -12.35
N GLN A 415 -3.94 19.96 -13.39
CA GLN A 415 -5.39 19.90 -13.47
C GLN A 415 -5.96 18.86 -12.49
N ASP A 416 -7.27 18.92 -12.28
CA ASP A 416 -8.01 17.95 -11.47
C ASP A 416 -7.85 16.53 -12.04
N PRO A 417 -7.48 15.53 -11.21
CA PRO A 417 -7.30 14.16 -11.68
C PRO A 417 -8.55 13.56 -12.34
N GLN A 418 -9.74 13.77 -11.79
CA GLN A 418 -10.97 13.15 -12.31
C GLN A 418 -11.32 13.69 -13.69
N VAL A 419 -11.08 14.98 -13.94
CA VAL A 419 -11.19 15.58 -15.29
C VAL A 419 -10.17 14.96 -16.25
N MET A 420 -8.91 14.84 -15.84
CA MET A 420 -7.83 14.33 -16.69
C MET A 420 -7.95 12.82 -16.98
N LEU A 421 -8.60 12.06 -16.09
CA LEU A 421 -8.80 10.61 -16.20
C LEU A 421 -10.09 10.23 -16.94
N ALA A 422 -11.07 11.15 -17.04
CA ALA A 422 -12.35 10.90 -17.68
C ALA A 422 -12.26 10.25 -19.09
N PRO A 423 -11.32 10.64 -19.98
CA PRO A 423 -11.16 9.98 -21.26
C PRO A 423 -10.87 8.47 -21.16
N LEU A 424 -9.90 8.07 -20.33
CA LEU A 424 -9.55 6.66 -20.14
C LEU A 424 -10.63 5.90 -19.37
N ILE A 425 -11.29 6.53 -18.39
CA ILE A 425 -12.45 5.92 -17.71
C ILE A 425 -13.54 5.58 -18.73
N SER A 426 -13.88 6.51 -19.63
CA SER A 426 -14.87 6.27 -20.68
C SER A 426 -14.45 5.14 -21.62
N ILE A 427 -13.16 5.05 -21.98
CA ILE A 427 -12.64 3.94 -22.80
C ILE A 427 -12.76 2.62 -22.04
N ALA A 428 -12.37 2.59 -20.76
CA ALA A 428 -12.43 1.42 -19.91
C ALA A 428 -13.86 0.88 -19.78
N LEU A 429 -14.83 1.74 -19.47
CA LEU A 429 -16.23 1.35 -19.35
C LEU A 429 -16.78 0.84 -20.67
N LYS A 430 -16.46 1.51 -21.79
CA LYS A 430 -16.91 1.11 -23.12
C LYS A 430 -16.31 -0.22 -23.56
N VAL A 431 -15.02 -0.46 -23.37
CA VAL A 431 -14.36 -1.69 -23.83
C VAL A 431 -14.76 -2.90 -23.00
N SER A 432 -14.95 -2.72 -21.69
CA SER A 432 -15.36 -3.78 -20.78
C SER A 432 -16.86 -4.06 -20.79
N GLN A 433 -17.68 -3.09 -21.22
CA GLN A 433 -19.14 -3.13 -21.07
C GLN A 433 -19.53 -3.30 -19.60
N LEU A 434 -18.77 -2.70 -18.68
CA LEU A 434 -18.90 -2.95 -17.24
C LEU A 434 -20.32 -2.66 -16.74
N GLN A 435 -20.92 -1.56 -17.17
CA GLN A 435 -22.28 -1.19 -16.76
C GLN A 435 -23.31 -2.21 -17.25
N GLU A 436 -23.20 -2.67 -18.49
CA GLU A 436 -24.10 -3.65 -19.09
C GLU A 436 -23.96 -5.04 -18.45
N ARG A 437 -22.76 -5.37 -17.96
CA ARG A 437 -22.46 -6.69 -17.34
C ARG A 437 -22.79 -6.76 -15.87
N THR A 438 -22.73 -5.63 -15.16
CA THR A 438 -22.85 -5.59 -13.69
C THR A 438 -24.08 -4.83 -13.20
N GLY A 439 -24.73 -4.05 -14.07
CA GLY A 439 -25.78 -3.11 -13.69
C GLY A 439 -25.28 -1.88 -12.92
N ARG A 440 -23.96 -1.74 -12.68
CA ARG A 440 -23.38 -0.63 -11.93
C ARG A 440 -23.16 0.58 -12.82
N THR A 441 -23.77 1.70 -12.45
CA THR A 441 -23.61 3.00 -13.14
C THR A 441 -22.52 3.87 -12.51
N ALA A 442 -22.01 3.49 -11.34
CA ALA A 442 -20.95 4.17 -10.61
C ALA A 442 -20.15 3.14 -9.78
N PRO A 443 -18.87 3.41 -9.49
CA PRO A 443 -18.09 2.60 -8.55
C PRO A 443 -18.65 2.73 -7.13
N THR A 444 -18.43 1.70 -6.30
CA THR A 444 -18.72 1.74 -4.87
C THR A 444 -17.71 2.63 -4.14
N VAL A 445 -16.43 2.50 -4.49
CA VAL A 445 -15.32 3.27 -3.90
C VAL A 445 -14.44 3.87 -5.00
N ILE A 446 -14.00 5.11 -4.81
CA ILE A 446 -13.00 5.78 -5.63
C ILE A 446 -11.81 6.11 -4.74
N THR A 447 -10.60 5.77 -5.19
CA THR A 447 -9.33 6.10 -4.55
C THR A 447 -8.42 6.88 -5.49
#